data_AF-A0A2H1KTQ5-F1
#
_entry.id   AF-A0A2H1KTQ5-F1
#
_cell.length_a   1.000
_cell.length_b   1.000
_cell.length_c   1.000
_cell.angle_alpha   90.00
_cell.angle_beta   90.00
_cell.angle_gamma   90.00
#
_symmetry.space_group_name_H-M   'P 1'
#
loop_
_entity.id
_entity.type
_entity.pdbx_description
1 polymer ?
#
loop_
_entity_poly.entity_id
_entity_poly.type
_entity_poly.pdbx_seq_one_letter_code
_entity_poly.pdbx_strand_id
1 'polypeptide(L)'
;MAQVSVIGAGGALLARDGHSVDVFEKNTEVGGRIGRIVRDGFRFDTGPSWYLMPAVYGHFFSLIVTSAAVELALVPLDPAYTVFTDPEASTAPSVTAEAAPVSVPRGRDRVVAAFEGRESGAGRRLQAHLRSAAHAKAMAERL
;
A
#
# COMPACT_ATOMS: atom_id res chain seq x y z
N MET A 1 29.11 1.21 -20.98
CA MET A 1 28.52 2.50 -20.61
C MET A 1 27.86 3.11 -21.83
N ALA A 2 26.57 3.43 -21.76
CA ALA A 2 25.81 4.00 -22.87
C ALA A 2 25.01 5.22 -22.39
N GLN A 3 24.67 6.11 -23.33
CA GLN A 3 23.69 7.17 -23.11
C GLN A 3 22.29 6.57 -23.26
N VAL A 4 21.42 6.76 -22.26
CA VAL A 4 20.04 6.25 -22.27
C VAL A 4 19.08 7.39 -21.98
N SER A 5 18.10 7.58 -22.86
CA SER A 5 17.01 8.53 -22.64
C SER A 5 15.76 7.80 -22.14
N VAL A 6 15.23 8.23 -21.00
CA VAL A 6 14.01 7.70 -20.38
C VAL A 6 12.92 8.76 -20.47
N ILE A 7 11.74 8.39 -20.97
CA ILE A 7 10.57 9.28 -21.03
C ILE A 7 9.62 8.92 -19.88
N GLY A 8 9.27 9.91 -19.06
CA GLY A 8 8.50 9.77 -17.81
C GLY A 8 9.40 9.81 -16.57
N ALA A 9 9.14 8.93 -15.60
CA ALA A 9 9.92 8.84 -14.36
C ALA A 9 10.49 7.41 -14.18
N GLY A 10 11.80 7.30 -13.97
CA GLY A 10 12.50 6.02 -13.79
C GLY A 10 14.02 6.11 -14.04
N GLY A 11 14.65 4.98 -14.32
CA GLY A 11 16.06 4.92 -14.74
C GLY A 11 17.10 4.70 -13.63
N ALA A 12 16.69 4.61 -12.36
CA ALA A 12 17.61 4.48 -11.23
C ALA A 12 18.56 3.26 -11.34
N LEU A 13 18.05 2.10 -11.77
CA LEU A 13 18.88 0.90 -11.96
C LEU A 13 19.89 1.05 -13.11
N LEU A 14 19.50 1.72 -14.20
CA LEU A 14 20.39 1.99 -15.33
C LEU A 14 21.53 2.92 -14.90
N ALA A 15 21.22 3.97 -14.14
CA ALA A 15 22.22 4.87 -13.58
C ALA A 15 23.16 4.12 -12.62
N ARG A 16 22.61 3.24 -11.76
CA ARG A 16 23.40 2.39 -10.86
C ARG A 16 24.31 1.41 -11.62
N ASP A 17 23.90 0.92 -12.79
CA ASP A 17 24.72 0.08 -13.66
C ASP A 17 25.78 0.88 -14.46
N GLY A 18 25.90 2.19 -14.21
CA GLY A 18 26.92 3.05 -14.79
C GLY A 18 26.57 3.61 -16.16
N HIS A 19 25.30 3.59 -16.56
CA HIS A 19 24.82 4.31 -17.74
C HIS A 19 24.65 5.80 -17.44
N SER A 20 24.85 6.63 -18.46
CA SER A 20 24.46 8.05 -18.41
C SER A 20 22.99 8.14 -18.80
N VAL A 21 22.13 8.60 -17.89
CA VAL A 21 20.68 8.54 -18.05
C VAL A 21 20.09 9.95 -18.06
N ASP A 22 19.44 10.31 -19.17
CA ASP A 22 18.63 11.53 -19.26
C ASP A 22 17.16 11.17 -19.02
N VAL A 23 16.50 11.87 -18.09
CA VAL A 23 15.09 11.67 -17.79
C VAL A 23 14.29 12.85 -18.33
N PHE A 24 13.34 12.58 -19.23
CA PHE A 24 12.46 13.57 -19.82
C PHE A 24 11.05 13.41 -19.28
N GLU A 25 10.59 14.37 -18.49
CA GLU A 25 9.24 14.42 -17.95
C GLU A 25 8.46 15.57 -18.62
N LYS A 26 7.21 15.31 -19.01
CA LYS A 26 6.35 16.33 -19.63
C LYS A 26 5.71 17.24 -18.59
N ASN A 27 5.57 16.76 -17.36
CA ASN A 27 5.00 17.50 -16.24
C ASN A 27 6.06 18.45 -15.64
N THR A 28 5.61 19.42 -14.84
CA THR A 28 6.50 20.35 -14.14
C THR A 28 7.32 19.70 -13.03
N GLU A 29 6.89 18.52 -12.55
CA GLU A 29 7.57 17.72 -11.52
C GLU A 29 7.69 16.27 -11.98
N VAL A 30 8.76 15.59 -11.54
CA VAL A 30 8.97 14.15 -11.80
C VAL A 30 7.93 13.33 -11.04
N GLY A 31 7.36 12.32 -11.71
CA GLY A 31 6.46 11.36 -11.07
C GLY A 31 5.44 10.73 -12.01
N GLY A 32 5.31 11.24 -13.25
CA GLY A 32 4.36 10.73 -14.24
C GLY A 32 2.93 10.60 -13.67
N ARG A 33 2.44 9.36 -13.59
CA ARG A 33 1.10 9.04 -13.05
C ARG A 33 1.05 8.97 -11.52
N ILE A 34 2.19 8.88 -10.85
CA ILE A 34 2.32 8.84 -9.38
C ILE A 34 2.81 10.22 -8.92
N GLY A 35 2.17 11.26 -9.44
CA GLY A 35 2.55 12.64 -9.21
C GLY A 35 1.76 13.29 -8.08
N ARG A 36 1.80 14.61 -8.06
CA ARG A 36 1.17 15.45 -7.05
C ARG A 36 0.57 16.68 -7.70
N ILE A 37 -0.59 17.11 -7.19
CA ILE A 37 -1.23 18.37 -7.51
C ILE A 37 -1.21 19.22 -6.25
N VAL A 38 -0.65 20.43 -6.35
CA VAL A 38 -0.69 21.43 -5.28
C VAL A 38 -1.59 22.58 -5.73
N ARG A 39 -2.59 22.92 -4.91
CA ARG A 39 -3.55 23.97 -5.21
C ARG A 39 -4.05 24.60 -3.92
N ASP A 40 -3.98 25.93 -3.82
CA ASP A 40 -4.53 26.71 -2.72
C ASP A 40 -4.08 26.23 -1.32
N GLY A 41 -2.82 25.81 -1.20
CA GLY A 41 -2.24 25.28 0.05
C GLY A 41 -2.55 23.80 0.32
N PHE A 42 -3.39 23.16 -0.51
CA PHE A 42 -3.69 21.73 -0.44
C PHE A 42 -2.79 20.91 -1.36
N ARG A 43 -2.55 19.66 -0.97
CA ARG A 43 -1.75 18.69 -1.70
C ARG A 43 -2.55 17.42 -1.94
N PHE A 44 -2.66 17.04 -3.21
CA PHE A 44 -3.36 15.84 -3.66
C PHE A 44 -2.38 14.93 -4.38
N ASP A 45 -2.21 13.70 -3.91
CA ASP A 45 -1.43 12.68 -4.62
C ASP A 45 -2.31 12.07 -5.72
N THR A 46 -1.75 11.89 -6.93
CA THR A 46 -2.48 11.33 -8.08
C THR A 46 -2.25 9.83 -8.29
N GLY A 47 -1.33 9.26 -7.51
CA GLY A 47 -1.03 7.84 -7.48
C GLY A 47 -1.70 7.09 -6.31
N PRO A 48 -1.46 5.77 -6.19
CA PRO A 48 -1.92 4.99 -5.05
C PRO A 48 -1.29 5.49 -3.74
N SER A 49 -2.08 5.51 -2.67
CA SER A 49 -1.67 6.01 -1.35
C SER A 49 -1.26 4.93 -0.35
N TRP A 50 -1.46 3.65 -0.70
CA TRP A 50 -1.15 2.53 0.20
C TRP A 50 0.23 1.94 -0.07
N TYR A 51 1.06 1.92 0.97
CA TYR A 51 2.36 1.28 0.97
C TYR A 51 2.23 -0.20 1.33
N LEU A 52 1.97 -1.03 0.32
CA LEU A 52 1.85 -2.48 0.43
C LEU A 52 3.16 -3.18 0.03
N MET A 53 3.39 -4.39 0.53
CA MET A 53 4.58 -5.21 0.18
C MET A 53 5.92 -4.51 0.46
N PRO A 54 6.23 -4.14 1.73
CA PRO A 54 7.46 -3.42 2.09
C PRO A 54 8.76 -4.12 1.64
N ALA A 55 8.74 -5.46 1.53
CA ALA A 55 9.89 -6.23 1.05
C ALA A 55 10.28 -5.90 -0.41
N VAL A 56 9.30 -5.63 -1.29
CA VAL A 56 9.57 -5.29 -2.69
C VAL A 56 10.25 -3.93 -2.81
N TYR A 57 9.73 -2.93 -2.09
CA TYR A 57 10.37 -1.62 -2.02
C TYR A 57 11.75 -1.70 -1.38
N GLY A 58 11.89 -2.46 -0.29
CA GLY A 58 13.18 -2.70 0.36
C GLY A 58 14.22 -3.31 -0.58
N HIS A 59 13.81 -4.30 -1.38
CA HIS A 59 14.67 -4.89 -2.41
C HIS A 59 15.03 -3.89 -3.51
N PHE A 60 14.06 -3.12 -4.03
CA PHE A 60 14.37 -2.08 -5.02
C PHE A 60 15.40 -1.07 -4.51
N PHE A 61 15.19 -0.52 -3.31
CA PHE A 61 16.12 0.46 -2.75
C PHE A 61 17.50 -0.15 -2.45
N SER A 62 17.59 -1.43 -2.07
CA SER A 62 18.88 -2.08 -1.87
C SER A 62 19.67 -2.25 -3.16
N LEU A 63 18.99 -2.48 -4.30
CA LEU A 63 19.64 -2.55 -5.62
C LEU A 63 20.30 -1.22 -6.03
N ILE A 64 19.80 -0.09 -5.53
CA ILE A 64 20.37 1.24 -5.74
C ILE A 64 21.13 1.76 -4.52
N VAL A 65 21.56 0.84 -3.62
CA VAL A 65 22.45 1.12 -2.49
C VAL A 65 21.89 2.16 -1.50
N THR A 66 20.57 2.15 -1.29
CA THR A 66 19.88 2.93 -0.24
C THR A 66 18.83 2.05 0.46
N SER A 67 17.92 2.65 1.23
CA SER A 67 16.82 1.95 1.88
C SER A 67 15.53 2.78 1.88
N ALA A 68 14.38 2.10 1.95
CA ALA A 68 13.09 2.78 2.06
C ALA A 68 13.01 3.73 3.25
N ALA A 69 13.69 3.42 4.37
CA ALA A 69 13.70 4.26 5.56
C ALA A 69 14.52 5.55 5.40
N VAL A 70 15.50 5.55 4.49
CA VAL A 70 16.29 6.74 4.14
C VAL A 70 15.51 7.64 3.19
N GLU A 71 14.88 7.04 2.18
CA GLU A 71 14.22 7.79 1.10
C GLU A 71 12.76 8.19 1.42
N LEU A 72 12.10 7.49 2.35
CA LEU A 72 10.67 7.67 2.62
C LEU A 72 10.39 7.94 4.10
N ALA A 73 9.65 9.02 4.37
CA ALA A 73 9.07 9.30 5.68
C ALA A 73 7.69 8.62 5.83
N LEU A 74 7.70 7.30 6.07
CA LEU A 74 6.46 6.52 6.21
C LEU A 74 5.77 6.78 7.55
N VAL A 75 4.49 7.15 7.50
CA VAL A 75 3.64 7.34 8.68
C VAL A 75 2.69 6.14 8.82
N PRO A 76 2.73 5.39 9.93
CA PRO A 76 1.80 4.29 10.15
C PRO A 76 0.38 4.83 10.41
N LEU A 77 -0.62 4.21 9.76
CA LEU A 77 -2.03 4.50 10.02
C LEU A 77 -2.57 3.57 11.11
N ASP A 78 -3.29 4.13 12.08
CA ASP A 78 -4.08 3.40 13.07
C ASP A 78 -5.35 4.20 13.42
N PRO A 79 -6.56 3.75 13.04
CA PRO A 79 -6.84 2.49 12.34
C PRO A 79 -6.27 2.46 10.92
N ALA A 80 -6.00 1.26 10.40
CA ALA A 80 -5.52 1.06 9.03
C ALA A 80 -6.56 1.50 8.00
N TYR A 81 -7.84 1.21 8.27
CA TYR A 81 -8.99 1.69 7.52
C TYR A 81 -10.28 1.53 8.34
N THR A 82 -11.36 2.18 7.92
CA THR A 82 -12.71 1.98 8.48
C THR A 82 -13.67 1.58 7.36
N VAL A 83 -14.44 0.52 7.59
CA VAL A 83 -15.49 0.06 6.69
C VAL A 83 -16.80 0.69 7.10
N PHE A 84 -17.45 1.37 6.17
CA PHE A 84 -18.79 1.94 6.32
C PHE A 84 -19.76 1.08 5.51
N THR A 85 -20.86 0.67 6.15
CA THR A 85 -21.94 -0.02 5.47
C THR A 85 -22.83 1.00 4.78
N ASP A 86 -23.32 0.67 3.58
CA ASP A 86 -24.31 1.48 2.90
C ASP A 86 -25.61 1.50 3.72
N PRO A 87 -26.09 2.68 4.18
CA PRO A 87 -27.31 2.78 4.96
C PRO A 87 -28.56 2.32 4.19
N GLU A 88 -28.57 2.33 2.86
CA GLU A 88 -29.71 1.94 2.02
C GLU A 88 -29.68 0.44 1.61
N ALA A 89 -28.56 -0.26 1.83
CA ALA A 89 -28.41 -1.68 1.49
C ALA A 89 -29.21 -2.65 2.39
N SER A 90 -29.99 -2.13 3.35
CA SER A 90 -30.83 -2.88 4.30
C SER A 90 -32.11 -3.43 3.67
N THR A 91 -32.05 -4.04 2.48
CA THR A 91 -33.17 -4.81 1.90
C THR A 91 -32.96 -6.32 1.98
N ALA A 92 -31.76 -6.77 2.36
CA ALA A 92 -31.49 -8.18 2.62
C ALA A 92 -31.96 -8.56 4.05
N PRO A 93 -32.78 -9.62 4.21
CA PRO A 93 -33.38 -10.00 5.50
C PRO A 93 -32.38 -10.47 6.58
N SER A 94 -31.08 -10.51 6.30
CA SER A 94 -30.02 -10.93 7.21
C SER A 94 -29.20 -9.80 7.84
N VAL A 95 -29.41 -8.54 7.43
CA VAL A 95 -28.72 -7.39 8.04
C VAL A 95 -29.64 -6.80 9.10
N THR A 96 -29.47 -7.28 10.34
CA THR A 96 -30.18 -6.71 11.50
C THR A 96 -29.37 -5.54 12.06
N ALA A 97 -30.04 -4.40 12.24
CA ALA A 97 -29.58 -3.14 12.83
C ALA A 97 -28.50 -2.38 12.04
N GLU A 98 -28.59 -1.05 12.09
CA GLU A 98 -27.62 -0.08 11.58
C GLU A 98 -26.19 -0.52 11.93
N ALA A 99 -25.50 -1.13 10.95
CA ALA A 99 -24.20 -1.71 11.19
C ALA A 99 -23.19 -0.58 11.41
N ALA A 100 -22.88 -0.30 12.67
CA ALA A 100 -21.89 0.70 13.05
C ALA A 100 -20.58 0.49 12.28
N PRO A 101 -19.87 1.57 11.88
CA PRO A 101 -18.61 1.45 11.16
C PRO A 101 -17.62 0.50 11.82
N VAL A 102 -16.85 -0.21 11.00
CA VAL A 102 -15.84 -1.18 11.46
C VAL A 102 -14.45 -0.58 11.26
N SER A 103 -13.84 -0.05 12.30
CA SER A 103 -12.43 0.36 12.25
C SER A 103 -11.52 -0.85 12.43
N VAL A 104 -10.62 -1.07 11.46
CA VAL A 104 -9.64 -2.14 11.49
C VAL A 104 -8.33 -1.59 12.06
N PRO A 105 -7.96 -1.95 13.31
CA PRO A 105 -6.77 -1.39 13.95
C PRO A 105 -5.49 -1.92 13.32
N ARG A 106 -4.38 -1.26 13.59
CA ARG A 106 -3.07 -1.81 13.24
C ARG A 106 -2.70 -2.98 14.17
N GLY A 107 -2.29 -4.09 13.57
CA GLY A 107 -1.67 -5.24 14.26
C GLY A 107 -2.57 -6.48 14.31
N ARG A 108 -2.00 -7.64 13.99
CA ARG A 108 -2.74 -8.90 13.81
C ARG A 108 -3.66 -9.25 14.99
N ASP A 109 -3.15 -9.19 16.21
CA ASP A 109 -3.92 -9.62 17.39
C ASP A 109 -5.08 -8.67 17.67
N ARG A 110 -4.88 -7.36 17.46
CA ARG A 110 -5.93 -6.34 17.58
C ARG A 110 -6.99 -6.51 16.51
N VAL A 111 -6.60 -6.86 15.28
CA VAL A 111 -7.56 -7.17 14.21
C VAL A 111 -8.36 -8.43 14.54
N VAL A 112 -7.70 -9.49 15.02
CA VAL A 112 -8.39 -10.71 15.44
C VAL A 112 -9.39 -10.43 16.56
N ALA A 113 -9.00 -9.66 17.57
CA ALA A 113 -9.88 -9.26 18.66
C ALA A 113 -11.07 -8.42 18.16
N ALA A 114 -10.83 -7.49 17.22
CA ALA A 114 -11.89 -6.68 16.61
C ALA A 114 -12.92 -7.53 15.84
N PHE A 115 -12.48 -8.59 15.15
CA PHE A 115 -13.37 -9.52 14.47
C PHE A 115 -14.15 -10.40 15.45
N GLU A 116 -13.47 -10.94 16.47
CA GLU A 116 -14.11 -11.76 17.52
C GLU A 116 -15.18 -10.98 18.28
N GLY A 117 -14.94 -9.71 18.57
CA GLY A 117 -15.92 -8.82 19.21
C GLY A 117 -17.14 -8.51 18.34
N ARG A 118 -17.09 -8.74 17.02
CA ARG A 118 -18.23 -8.55 16.11
C ARG A 118 -19.04 -9.81 15.91
N GLU A 119 -18.38 -10.95 15.71
CA GLU A 119 -19.02 -12.24 15.52
C GLU A 119 -18.18 -13.30 16.24
N SER A 120 -18.81 -13.99 17.19
CA SER A 120 -18.18 -15.08 17.94
C SER A 120 -17.61 -16.13 16.99
N GLY A 121 -16.30 -16.41 17.10
CA GLY A 121 -15.57 -17.33 16.25
C GLY A 121 -14.98 -16.72 14.97
N ALA A 122 -15.30 -15.47 14.63
CA ALA A 122 -14.73 -14.80 13.46
C ALA A 122 -13.23 -14.53 13.61
N GLY A 123 -12.73 -14.29 14.82
CA GLY A 123 -11.30 -14.13 15.08
C GLY A 123 -10.52 -15.39 14.69
N ARG A 124 -11.03 -16.57 15.09
CA ARG A 124 -10.45 -17.87 14.72
C ARG A 124 -10.48 -18.13 13.21
N ARG A 125 -11.59 -17.81 12.54
CA ARG A 125 -11.72 -17.92 11.07
C ARG A 125 -10.72 -17.01 10.35
N LEU A 126 -10.59 -15.76 10.80
CA LEU A 126 -9.61 -14.82 10.27
C LEU A 126 -8.19 -15.33 10.46
N GLN A 127 -7.83 -15.86 11.63
CA GLN A 127 -6.51 -16.44 11.84
C GLN A 127 -6.20 -17.59 10.88
N ALA A 128 -7.18 -18.47 10.61
CA ALA A 128 -7.02 -19.54 9.64
C ALA A 128 -6.78 -19.00 8.22
N HIS A 129 -7.55 -17.98 7.82
CA HIS A 129 -7.36 -17.28 6.56
C HIS A 129 -5.96 -16.65 6.44
N LEU A 130 -5.51 -15.93 7.47
CA LEU A 130 -4.19 -15.29 7.48
C LEU A 130 -3.04 -16.30 7.39
N ARG A 131 -3.18 -17.50 7.99
CA ARG A 131 -2.19 -18.58 7.82
C ARG A 131 -2.12 -19.08 6.38
N SER A 132 -3.28 -19.27 5.74
CA SER A 132 -3.36 -19.67 4.33
C SER A 132 -2.74 -18.60 3.42
N ALA A 133 -3.09 -17.32 3.63
CA ALA A 133 -2.53 -16.20 2.88
C ALA A 133 -1.01 -16.07 3.06
N ALA A 134 -0.50 -16.27 4.29
CA ALA A 134 0.95 -16.27 4.55
C ALA A 134 1.67 -17.41 3.84
N HIS A 135 1.05 -18.60 3.75
CA HIS A 135 1.60 -19.72 2.99
C HIS A 135 1.68 -19.39 1.49
N ALA A 136 0.59 -18.86 0.91
CA ALA A 136 0.56 -18.44 -0.50
C ALA A 136 1.63 -17.38 -0.80
N LYS A 137 1.78 -16.39 0.09
CA LYS A 137 2.83 -15.37 -0.02
C LYS A 137 4.23 -16.00 -0.01
N ALA A 138 4.50 -16.91 0.93
CA ALA A 138 5.81 -17.56 1.04
C ALA A 138 6.15 -18.43 -0.18
N MET A 139 5.14 -19.00 -0.86
CA MET A 139 5.36 -19.71 -2.12
C MET A 139 5.74 -18.73 -3.25
N ALA A 140 5.05 -17.60 -3.34
CA ALA A 140 5.32 -16.58 -4.36
C ALA A 140 6.72 -15.94 -4.22
N GLU A 141 7.21 -15.77 -2.99
CA GLU A 141 8.53 -15.18 -2.71
C GLU A 141 9.72 -16.15 -2.90
N ARG A 142 9.46 -17.44 -3.18
CA ARG A 142 10.49 -18.47 -3.41
C ARG A 142 10.80 -18.73 -4.89
N LEU A 143 10.02 -18.13 -5.80
CA LEU A 143 10.25 -18.18 -7.24
C LEU A 143 11.25 -17.09 -7.64
#